data_AF-A0A0A0DFB5-F1
#
_entry.id   AF-A0A0A0DFB5-F1
#
_cell.length_a   1.000
_cell.length_b   1.000
_cell.length_c   1.000
_cell.angle_alpha   90.00
_cell.angle_beta   90.00
_cell.angle_gamma   90.00
#
_symmetry.space_group_name_H-M   'P 1'
#
loop_
_entity.id
_entity.type
_entity.pdbx_description
1 polymer ?
#
loop_
_entity_poly.entity_id
_entity_poly.type
_entity_poly.pdbx_seq_one_letter_code
_entity_poly.pdbx_strand_id
1 'polypeptide(L)'
;MANSGIPTLDASNLTYEFENVRVHQSDIEDNAKNKLFREVNKLKSLPPNLEYLDDFRDGLTGTSGTAFLDKDSGEVIIAYTGTNPNADFVTDVMVDVTSILMPYGYHYDEAFKFYERI
;
A
#
# COMPACT_ATOMS: atom_id res chain seq x y z
N MET A 1 26.53 -0.78 -5.84
CA MET A 1 25.06 -0.77 -5.83
C MET A 1 24.61 0.66 -6.03
N ALA A 2 23.79 0.92 -7.05
CA ALA A 2 23.09 2.20 -7.15
C ALA A 2 22.00 2.20 -6.07
N ASN A 3 21.94 3.26 -5.26
CA ASN A 3 20.85 3.46 -4.31
C ASN A 3 19.63 3.95 -5.10
N SER A 4 18.43 3.49 -4.75
CA SER A 4 17.20 3.85 -5.49
C SER A 4 16.90 5.34 -5.52
N GLY A 5 17.50 6.13 -4.64
CA GLY A 5 17.26 7.57 -4.53
C GLY A 5 15.84 7.90 -4.04
N ILE A 6 15.02 6.88 -3.76
CA ILE A 6 13.67 7.00 -3.21
C ILE A 6 13.74 6.71 -1.72
N PRO A 7 13.50 7.70 -0.85
CA PRO A 7 13.36 7.47 0.58
C PRO A 7 12.28 6.42 0.85
N THR A 8 12.53 5.49 1.76
CA THR A 8 11.53 4.50 2.20
C THR A 8 10.25 5.15 2.75
N LEU A 9 10.39 6.35 3.34
CA LEU A 9 9.28 7.20 3.75
C LEU A 9 8.40 7.64 2.57
N ASP A 10 9.01 7.94 1.41
CA ASP A 10 8.26 8.35 0.22
C ASP A 10 7.49 7.18 -0.38
N ALA A 11 8.08 5.99 -0.42
CA ALA A 11 7.38 4.76 -0.82
C ALA A 11 6.20 4.43 0.11
N SER A 12 6.38 4.63 1.42
CA SER A 12 5.32 4.43 2.42
C SER A 12 4.19 5.45 2.25
N ASN A 13 4.53 6.73 2.04
CA ASN A 13 3.54 7.77 1.74
C ASN A 13 2.79 7.51 0.43
N LEU A 14 3.44 6.95 -0.58
CA LEU A 14 2.76 6.54 -1.81
C LEU A 14 1.79 5.38 -1.54
N THR A 15 2.17 4.41 -0.71
CA THR A 15 1.33 3.26 -0.33
C THR A 15 0.00 3.70 0.32
N TYR A 16 0.03 4.75 1.16
CA TYR A 16 -1.21 5.34 1.71
C TYR A 16 -2.17 5.87 0.64
N GLU A 17 -1.66 6.39 -0.49
CA GLU A 17 -2.53 6.83 -1.60
C GLU A 17 -3.20 5.64 -2.30
N PHE A 18 -2.50 4.52 -2.46
CA PHE A 18 -3.09 3.28 -2.97
C PHE A 18 -4.18 2.76 -2.04
N GLU A 19 -3.92 2.75 -0.73
CA GLU A 19 -4.92 2.38 0.28
C GLU A 19 -6.16 3.28 0.20
N ASN A 20 -5.98 4.61 0.19
CA ASN A 20 -7.08 5.57 0.11
C ASN A 20 -7.98 5.32 -1.10
N VAL A 21 -7.40 5.05 -2.27
CA VAL A 21 -8.19 4.75 -3.48
C VAL A 21 -8.94 3.42 -3.33
N ARG A 22 -8.30 2.38 -2.79
CA ARG A 22 -8.96 1.08 -2.53
C ARG A 22 -10.16 1.20 -1.58
N VAL A 23 -10.08 2.09 -0.58
CA VAL A 23 -11.18 2.27 0.38
C VAL A 23 -12.32 3.08 -0.23
N HIS A 24 -12.00 4.18 -0.90
CA HIS A 24 -13.01 5.14 -1.38
C HIS A 24 -13.61 4.78 -2.75
N GLN A 25 -12.97 3.87 -3.49
CA GLN A 25 -13.41 3.46 -4.84
C GLN A 25 -13.63 1.95 -4.89
N SER A 26 -14.74 1.50 -4.28
CA SER A 26 -15.16 0.10 -4.24
C SER A 26 -15.47 -0.51 -5.61
N ASP A 27 -15.52 0.30 -6.67
CA ASP A 27 -15.71 -0.12 -8.07
C ASP A 27 -14.39 -0.46 -8.78
N ILE A 28 -13.26 -0.38 -8.09
CA ILE A 28 -11.96 -0.88 -8.56
C ILE A 28 -11.80 -2.31 -8.04
N GLU A 29 -12.13 -3.27 -8.90
CA GLU A 29 -11.87 -4.69 -8.63
C GLU A 29 -10.37 -4.93 -8.34
N ASP A 30 -10.07 -5.97 -7.57
CA ASP A 30 -8.69 -6.34 -7.21
C ASP A 30 -7.79 -6.56 -8.43
N ASN A 31 -8.36 -7.09 -9.52
CA ASN A 31 -7.68 -7.33 -10.79
C ASN A 31 -7.44 -6.05 -11.63
N ALA A 32 -8.04 -4.91 -11.26
CA ALA A 32 -8.07 -3.68 -12.06
C ALA A 32 -6.87 -2.77 -11.77
N LYS A 33 -5.66 -3.35 -11.70
CA LYS A 33 -4.39 -2.67 -11.37
C LYS A 33 -4.16 -1.36 -12.14
N ASN A 34 -4.43 -1.36 -13.44
CA ASN A 34 -4.27 -0.18 -14.29
C ASN A 34 -5.24 0.95 -13.93
N LYS A 35 -6.46 0.61 -13.50
CA LYS A 35 -7.44 1.59 -13.05
C LYS A 35 -7.01 2.18 -11.71
N LEU A 36 -6.60 1.33 -10.75
CA LEU A 36 -6.04 1.75 -9.47
C LEU A 36 -4.88 2.73 -9.66
N PHE A 37 -3.86 2.31 -10.40
CA PHE A 37 -2.69 3.14 -10.66
C PHE A 37 -3.06 4.49 -11.28
N ARG A 38 -4.00 4.52 -12.22
CA ARG A 38 -4.47 5.76 -12.84
C ARG A 38 -5.11 6.70 -11.82
N GLU A 39 -5.94 6.19 -10.91
CA GLU A 39 -6.59 7.01 -9.90
C GLU A 39 -5.58 7.52 -8.85
N VAL A 40 -4.65 6.67 -8.41
CA VAL A 40 -3.55 7.09 -7.52
C VAL A 40 -2.68 8.15 -8.18
N ASN A 41 -2.30 7.97 -9.45
CA ASN A 41 -1.45 8.91 -10.17
C ASN A 41 -2.11 10.28 -10.40
N LYS A 42 -3.45 10.39 -10.29
CA LYS A 42 -4.15 11.69 -10.25
C LYS A 42 -4.00 12.40 -8.90
N LEU A 43 -3.92 11.66 -7.81
CA LEU A 43 -3.73 12.19 -6.46
C LEU A 43 -2.27 12.58 -6.23
N LYS A 44 -1.37 11.65 -6.53
CA LYS A 44 0.07 11.82 -6.36
C LYS A 44 0.80 11.09 -7.47
N SER A 45 1.48 11.87 -8.30
CA SER A 45 2.22 11.28 -9.42
C SER A 45 3.42 10.50 -8.88
N LEU A 46 3.60 9.28 -9.40
CA LEU A 46 4.79 8.49 -9.08
C LEU A 46 6.03 9.16 -9.70
N PRO A 47 7.17 9.15 -9.00
CA PRO A 47 8.45 9.51 -9.60
C PRO A 47 8.70 8.72 -10.89
N PRO A 48 9.30 9.33 -11.93
CA PRO A 48 9.45 8.69 -13.24
C PRO A 48 10.34 7.44 -13.23
N ASN A 49 11.22 7.30 -12.22
CA ASN A 49 12.04 6.13 -12.00
C ASN A 49 11.30 5.00 -11.25
N LEU A 50 10.11 5.27 -10.70
CA LEU A 50 9.30 4.30 -9.97
C LEU A 50 8.19 3.71 -10.86
N GLU A 51 8.04 2.39 -10.84
CA GLU A 51 6.96 1.67 -11.53
C GLU A 51 6.13 0.88 -10.52
N TYR A 52 4.81 1.01 -10.61
CA TYR A 52 3.88 0.23 -9.79
C TYR A 52 3.79 -1.22 -10.27
N LEU A 53 3.94 -2.19 -9.35
CA LEU A 53 3.85 -3.62 -9.66
C LEU A 53 2.54 -4.24 -9.16
N ASP A 54 2.25 -4.04 -7.87
CA ASP A 54 1.11 -4.66 -7.21
C ASP A 54 0.78 -4.02 -5.86
N ASP A 55 -0.42 -4.28 -5.36
CA ASP A 55 -0.90 -3.84 -4.05
C ASP A 55 -1.74 -4.92 -3.35
N PHE A 56 -1.92 -4.77 -2.05
CA PHE A 56 -2.97 -5.46 -1.30
C PHE A 56 -3.52 -4.58 -0.20
N ARG A 57 -4.76 -4.86 0.21
CA ARG A 57 -5.36 -4.29 1.41
C ARG A 57 -6.09 -5.38 2.18
N ASP A 58 -5.78 -5.51 3.46
CA ASP A 58 -6.53 -6.32 4.41
C ASP A 58 -7.38 -5.41 5.30
N GLY A 59 -8.68 -5.37 5.01
CA GLY A 59 -9.65 -4.58 5.77
C GLY A 59 -9.91 -5.09 7.20
N LEU A 60 -9.51 -6.32 7.54
CA LEU A 60 -9.65 -6.84 8.91
C LEU A 60 -8.54 -6.32 9.84
N THR A 61 -7.33 -6.20 9.32
CA THR A 61 -6.15 -5.79 10.08
C THR A 61 -5.78 -4.33 9.87
N GLY A 62 -6.41 -3.65 8.90
CA GLY A 62 -6.06 -2.27 8.53
C GLY A 62 -4.65 -2.15 7.95
N THR A 63 -4.10 -3.25 7.42
CA THR A 63 -2.78 -3.30 6.81
C THR A 63 -2.91 -3.28 5.30
N SER A 64 -2.12 -2.46 4.63
CA SER A 64 -1.98 -2.49 3.18
C SER A 64 -0.51 -2.49 2.80
N GLY A 65 -0.21 -2.90 1.57
CA GLY A 65 1.14 -2.85 1.04
C GLY A 65 1.14 -2.62 -0.46
N THR A 66 2.23 -2.04 -0.93
CA THR A 66 2.45 -1.76 -2.35
C THR A 66 3.89 -2.07 -2.73
N ALA A 67 4.04 -2.73 -3.87
CA ALA A 67 5.32 -3.07 -4.45
C ALA A 67 5.60 -2.15 -5.65
N PHE A 68 6.81 -1.64 -5.69
CA PHE A 68 7.31 -0.77 -6.74
C PHE A 68 8.63 -1.30 -7.28
N LEU A 69 8.82 -1.24 -8.59
CA LEU A 69 10.13 -1.40 -9.22
C LEU A 69 10.79 -0.03 -9.34
N ASP A 70 11.97 0.13 -8.75
CA ASP A 70 12.85 1.24 -9.11
C ASP A 70 13.66 0.88 -10.35
N LYS A 71 13.41 1.59 -11.44
CA LYS A 71 14.01 1.33 -12.74
C LYS A 71 15.48 1.73 -12.82
N ASP A 72 15.94 2.59 -11.93
CA ASP A 72 17.34 3.04 -11.92
C ASP A 72 18.26 1.99 -11.27
N SER A 73 17.82 1.38 -10.16
CA SER A 73 18.59 0.33 -9.46
C SER A 73 18.21 -1.10 -9.89
N GLY A 74 17.00 -1.31 -10.42
CA GLY A 74 16.40 -2.62 -10.64
C GLY A 74 15.88 -3.28 -9.35
N GLU A 75 15.87 -2.57 -8.23
CA GLU A 75 15.41 -3.09 -6.94
C GLU A 75 13.88 -2.98 -6.82
N VAL A 76 13.28 -3.96 -6.15
CA VAL A 76 11.87 -3.93 -5.76
C VAL A 76 11.74 -3.34 -4.36
N ILE A 77 10.99 -2.26 -4.25
CA ILE A 77 10.65 -1.60 -3.00
C ILE A 77 9.26 -2.07 -2.58
N ILE A 78 9.19 -2.76 -1.44
CA ILE A 78 7.92 -3.13 -0.81
C ILE A 78 7.70 -2.22 0.39
N ALA A 79 6.62 -1.45 0.35
CA ALA A 79 6.22 -0.56 1.42
C ALA A 79 4.86 -0.99 1.99
N TYR A 80 4.69 -0.79 3.29
CA TYR A 80 3.50 -1.16 4.02
C TYR A 80 2.93 0.05 4.74
N THR A 81 1.60 0.16 4.82
CA THR A 81 0.94 1.09 5.73
C THR A 81 0.64 0.42 7.06
N GLY A 82 0.73 1.19 8.14
CA GLY A 82 0.00 0.90 9.37
C GLY A 82 -1.44 1.41 9.26
N THR A 83 -2.13 1.53 10.39
CA THR A 83 -3.49 2.09 10.44
C THR A 83 -3.58 3.46 9.75
N ASN A 84 -4.50 3.60 8.80
CA ASN A 84 -4.75 4.84 8.06
C ASN A 84 -6.07 5.50 8.49
N PRO A 85 -6.04 6.46 9.44
CA PRO A 85 -7.25 7.10 9.97
C PRO A 85 -7.92 8.09 9.01
N ASN A 86 -7.38 8.25 7.80
CA ASN A 86 -7.95 9.09 6.73
C ASN A 86 -8.63 8.25 5.65
N ALA A 87 -8.53 6.91 5.72
CA ALA A 87 -9.16 6.02 4.76
C ALA A 87 -10.65 5.85 5.05
N ASP A 88 -11.10 6.06 6.29
CA ASP A 88 -12.50 5.96 6.68
C ASP A 88 -12.85 7.03 7.74
N PHE A 89 -14.02 7.66 7.69
CA PHE A 89 -14.53 8.46 8.84
C PHE A 89 -15.75 7.80 9.49
N VAL A 90 -16.34 6.79 8.83
CA VAL A 90 -17.60 6.17 9.28
C VAL A 90 -17.35 4.78 9.85
N THR A 91 -16.25 4.12 9.48
CA THR A 91 -15.81 2.84 10.07
C THR A 91 -14.55 2.93 10.94
N ASP A 92 -13.71 3.97 10.79
CA ASP A 92 -12.39 4.08 11.46
C ASP A 92 -12.48 4.20 13.00
N VAL A 93 -13.49 4.86 13.57
CA VAL A 93 -13.56 5.05 15.04
C VAL A 93 -13.82 3.74 15.81
N MET A 94 -14.44 2.72 15.20
CA MET A 94 -14.87 1.53 15.93
C MET A 94 -13.79 0.43 15.98
N VAL A 95 -12.84 0.42 15.04
CA VAL A 95 -11.78 -0.60 14.95
C VAL A 95 -10.44 -0.09 15.49
N ASP A 96 -10.12 1.19 15.30
CA ASP A 96 -8.80 1.77 15.58
C ASP A 96 -8.31 1.65 17.04
N VAL A 97 -9.19 1.48 18.03
CA VAL A 97 -8.81 1.41 19.46
C VAL A 97 -8.64 -0.02 19.98
N THR A 98 -9.20 -1.03 19.31
CA THR A 98 -9.20 -2.42 19.80
C THR A 98 -7.98 -3.24 19.36
N SER A 99 -7.30 -2.86 18.26
CA SER A 99 -6.25 -3.66 17.60
C SER A 99 -4.84 -3.08 17.63
N ILE A 100 -4.62 -1.85 18.14
CA ILE A 100 -3.28 -1.34 18.54
C ILE A 100 -2.52 -2.34 19.45
N LEU A 101 -3.22 -3.33 20.03
CA LEU A 101 -2.83 -4.24 21.11
C LEU A 101 -2.92 -5.76 20.79
N MET A 102 -3.00 -6.22 19.55
CA MET A 102 -3.04 -7.68 19.26
C MET A 102 -1.68 -8.23 18.76
N PRO A 103 -0.78 -8.68 19.67
CA PRO A 103 0.54 -9.24 19.36
C PRO A 103 0.48 -10.68 18.82
N TYR A 104 -0.52 -11.01 18.00
CA TYR A 104 -0.83 -12.39 17.60
C TYR A 104 -0.24 -12.82 16.25
N GLY A 105 0.50 -11.95 15.55
CA GLY A 105 1.27 -12.32 14.36
C GLY A 105 0.47 -12.51 13.06
N TYR A 106 -0.81 -12.19 13.02
CA TYR A 106 -1.65 -12.36 11.81
C TYR A 106 -1.23 -11.48 10.63
N HIS A 107 -0.55 -10.35 10.86
CA HIS A 107 -0.05 -9.48 9.78
C HIS A 107 1.09 -10.11 8.96
N TYR A 108 1.82 -11.08 9.51
CA TYR A 108 2.94 -11.70 8.81
C TYR A 108 2.48 -12.49 7.59
N ASP A 109 1.31 -13.12 7.66
CA ASP A 109 0.84 -14.02 6.60
C ASP A 109 0.54 -13.26 5.31
N GLU A 110 -0.15 -12.13 5.37
CA GLU A 110 -0.45 -11.34 4.16
C GLU A 110 0.80 -10.62 3.62
N ALA A 111 1.64 -10.07 4.50
CA ALA A 111 2.90 -9.45 4.08
C ALA A 111 3.86 -10.48 3.42
N PHE A 112 3.90 -11.70 3.95
CA PHE A 112 4.72 -12.79 3.43
C PHE A 112 4.17 -13.32 2.10
N LYS A 113 2.86 -13.58 2.00
CA LYS A 113 2.22 -13.96 0.73
C LYS A 113 2.41 -12.90 -0.35
N PHE A 114 2.37 -11.62 0.04
CA PHE A 114 2.63 -10.53 -0.88
C PHE A 114 4.06 -10.58 -1.39
N TYR A 115 5.04 -10.79 -0.51
CA TYR A 115 6.44 -10.98 -0.92
C TYR A 115 6.61 -12.14 -1.90
N GLU A 116 5.94 -13.28 -1.70
CA GLU A 116 6.00 -14.43 -2.62
C GLU A 116 5.31 -14.19 -3.97
N ARG A 117 4.41 -13.20 -4.05
CA ARG A 117 3.65 -12.88 -5.26
C ARG A 117 4.40 -11.98 -6.24
N ILE A 118 5.38 -11.22 -5.74
CA ILE A 118 6.19 -10.25 -6.51
C ILE A 118 7.41 -10.94 -7.10
#